data_AF-A0AAN9R4M5-F1
#
_entry.id   AF-A0AAN9R4M5-F1
#
_cell.length_a   1.000
_cell.length_b   1.000
_cell.length_c   1.000
_cell.angle_alpha   90.00
_cell.angle_beta   90.00
_cell.angle_gamma   90.00
#
_symmetry.space_group_name_H-M   'P 1'
#
loop_
_entity.id
_entity.type
_entity.pdbx_description
1 polymer ?
#
loop_
_entity_poly.entity_id
_entity_poly.type
_entity_poly.pdbx_seq_one_letter_code
_entity_poly.pdbx_strand_id
1 'polypeptide(L)'
;MSHIALTASATPTVVASHRGVKQWSALFPRFWRSRGTGSSLVANSPRKHLQLRFFASGKYGGGGGVAEEISEAEKTPTNLVWPDSKKPRVCILGGGFGGLYTALRLESLEWAEDKKPQIVLVDQSERFVFKPMLYELLSGEVDEWEIAPRFSDLLANTSVQFFKDRVKSLHPSDHWGINGSKASSCGGTVHLESGLLIEYDWLVLALGAEAKLDVVPGAAEFAIPFSTLEDACKVNDKLTTLERKTFGKDLKLSVAVVGCGYSGIELAATIAERLQNRGIVRAINVETMICPNAPPGNREAALKVLSSRKVELLLGYFVRCIRRLSESESSEMVPDAEKYILELQPAERGMQSKIIEADLVLWTVGTKPPLPQLEPSDVPFVIPLNARGQAETDETLRVKGHPRIFALGDSSALRDSTGRILPATAQVAFQQADFTGWNLWAAINGRPLLPFRFQNLGEMMTLGRNDAVISPSFVEGLTLEGSIGHAARKIAYLIRLPTDEHRLKVGISWLTKSAIDSVSSLQSTLYKVLTGS
;
A
#
# COMPACT_ATOMS: atom_id res chain seq x y z
N MET A 1 33.70 60.54 19.00
CA MET A 1 33.23 60.40 20.39
C MET A 1 32.93 58.94 20.64
N SER A 2 33.61 58.39 21.63
CA SER A 2 33.66 57.01 22.09
C SER A 2 32.31 56.47 22.56
N HIS A 3 32.02 55.18 22.32
CA HIS A 3 32.20 54.14 23.35
C HIS A 3 31.90 52.74 22.79
N ILE A 4 32.81 51.82 23.18
CA ILE A 4 32.82 50.37 23.01
C ILE A 4 32.10 49.75 24.22
N ALA A 5 31.37 48.64 24.03
CA ALA A 5 31.25 47.57 25.04
C ALA A 5 30.83 46.21 24.44
N LEU A 6 31.81 45.30 24.43
CA LEU A 6 31.74 43.83 24.60
C LEU A 6 30.90 43.49 25.87
N THR A 7 30.36 42.32 26.21
CA THR A 7 30.48 40.89 25.87
C THR A 7 29.48 40.15 26.80
N ALA A 8 29.01 38.95 26.45
CA ALA A 8 29.19 37.74 27.29
C ALA A 8 28.30 36.57 26.83
N SER A 9 28.97 35.46 26.51
CA SER A 9 28.45 34.11 26.34
C SER A 9 28.15 33.44 27.69
N ALA A 10 27.18 32.53 27.71
CA ALA A 10 27.20 31.39 28.64
C ALA A 10 26.42 30.20 28.07
N THR A 11 27.11 29.08 27.85
CA THR A 11 26.58 27.71 27.78
C THR A 11 27.11 26.94 29.01
N PRO A 12 26.79 25.65 29.18
CA PRO A 12 25.65 25.10 29.92
C PRO A 12 26.11 24.36 31.19
N THR A 13 25.19 23.82 31.99
CA THR A 13 25.57 22.85 33.04
C THR A 13 24.55 21.73 33.18
N VAL A 14 25.08 20.52 33.27
CA VAL A 14 24.45 19.21 33.40
C VAL A 14 24.45 18.81 34.90
N VAL A 15 23.71 17.72 35.22
CA VAL A 15 23.71 16.89 36.44
C VAL A 15 22.60 17.30 37.43
N ALA A 16 21.70 16.44 37.96
CA ALA A 16 21.81 15.02 38.29
C ALA A 16 20.45 14.30 38.36
N SER A 17 20.56 12.98 38.26
CA SER A 17 19.59 11.91 38.52
C SER A 17 19.09 11.81 39.97
N HIS A 18 17.85 11.35 40.18
CA HIS A 18 17.59 10.03 40.82
C HIS A 18 16.10 9.60 40.88
N ARG A 19 15.90 8.31 40.52
CA ARG A 19 15.00 7.28 41.06
C ARG A 19 13.47 7.38 40.88
N GLY A 20 12.93 6.35 40.22
CA GLY A 20 11.54 5.92 40.30
C GLY A 20 11.24 4.70 39.44
N VAL A 21 11.70 3.52 39.85
CA VAL A 21 11.36 2.21 39.25
C VAL A 21 9.98 1.75 39.73
N LYS A 22 9.19 1.14 38.82
CA LYS A 22 7.90 0.39 38.90
C LYS A 22 6.82 1.08 38.04
N GLN A 23 6.05 0.43 37.17
CA GLN A 23 5.68 -0.98 37.05
C GLN A 23 5.13 -1.24 35.62
N TRP A 24 5.72 -2.20 34.91
CA TRP A 24 5.12 -2.80 33.71
C TRP A 24 4.04 -3.79 34.14
N SER A 25 2.76 -3.47 33.91
CA SER A 25 1.67 -4.46 33.99
C SER A 25 0.40 -3.92 33.33
N ALA A 26 0.24 -4.16 32.03
CA ALA A 26 -1.06 -4.12 31.34
C ALA A 26 -0.98 -4.87 30.00
N LEU A 27 -0.58 -6.14 30.04
CA LEU A 27 -0.72 -7.08 28.94
C LEU A 27 -1.34 -8.37 29.52
N PHE A 28 -2.62 -8.33 29.89
CA PHE A 28 -3.54 -9.48 30.01
C PHE A 28 -4.95 -8.94 30.37
N PRO A 29 -6.01 -9.25 29.62
CA PRO A 29 -7.37 -8.97 30.08
C PRO A 29 -7.74 -9.93 31.21
N ARG A 30 -8.08 -9.37 32.37
CA ARG A 30 -8.68 -10.10 33.49
C ARG A 30 -10.08 -10.58 33.11
N PHE A 31 -10.21 -11.89 32.88
CA PHE A 31 -11.49 -12.58 32.94
C PHE A 31 -12.02 -12.53 34.37
N TRP A 32 -13.19 -11.93 34.57
CA TRP A 32 -14.02 -12.22 35.73
C TRP A 32 -15.43 -12.59 35.29
N ARG A 33 -15.80 -13.82 35.68
CA ARG A 33 -17.13 -14.41 35.59
C ARG A 33 -18.08 -13.68 36.52
N SER A 34 -19.25 -13.31 36.01
CA SER A 34 -20.46 -13.19 36.82
C SER A 34 -21.49 -14.16 36.24
N ARG A 35 -21.82 -15.19 37.03
CA ARG A 35 -22.98 -16.06 36.80
C ARG A 35 -24.21 -15.30 37.27
N GLY A 36 -25.08 -14.95 36.34
CA GLY A 36 -26.46 -14.55 36.61
C GLY A 36 -27.39 -15.46 35.82
N THR A 37 -28.03 -16.39 36.53
CA THR A 37 -29.11 -17.25 36.05
C THR A 37 -30.33 -16.42 35.65
N GLY A 38 -30.87 -16.65 34.46
CA GLY A 38 -32.11 -16.04 33.99
C GLY A 38 -32.60 -16.72 32.72
N SER A 39 -33.28 -17.84 32.89
CA SER A 39 -34.03 -18.53 31.83
C SER A 39 -35.21 -17.68 31.35
N SER A 40 -35.33 -17.46 30.04
CA SER A 40 -36.64 -17.46 29.39
C SER A 40 -36.50 -17.85 27.92
N LEU A 41 -37.13 -18.97 27.61
CA LEU A 41 -37.37 -19.49 26.27
C LEU A 41 -38.51 -18.67 25.65
N VAL A 42 -38.27 -18.02 24.52
CA VAL A 42 -39.35 -17.67 23.58
C VAL A 42 -38.84 -17.93 22.16
N ALA A 43 -39.38 -18.99 21.58
CA ALA A 43 -39.27 -19.28 20.16
C ALA A 43 -40.11 -18.27 19.38
N ASN A 44 -39.61 -17.77 18.25
CA ASN A 44 -40.49 -17.38 17.15
C ASN A 44 -39.82 -17.45 15.77
N SER A 45 -40.56 -18.05 14.86
CA SER A 45 -40.28 -18.42 13.46
C SER A 45 -40.03 -17.20 12.55
N PRO A 46 -39.23 -17.32 11.47
CA PRO A 46 -39.12 -16.28 10.45
C PRO A 46 -40.20 -16.47 9.36
N ARG A 47 -41.15 -15.53 9.26
CA ARG A 47 -42.01 -15.40 8.06
C ARG A 47 -41.30 -14.53 7.02
N LYS A 48 -40.90 -15.16 5.91
CA LYS A 48 -40.54 -14.50 4.65
C LYS A 48 -41.79 -13.91 4.02
N HIS A 49 -41.81 -12.61 3.74
CA HIS A 49 -42.76 -12.00 2.82
C HIS A 49 -42.04 -11.63 1.51
N LEU A 50 -42.22 -12.47 0.51
CA LEU A 50 -41.95 -12.20 -0.89
C LEU A 50 -43.18 -11.41 -1.42
N GLN A 51 -42.99 -10.18 -1.91
CA GLN A 51 -44.01 -9.52 -2.72
C GLN A 51 -43.58 -9.57 -4.19
N LEU A 52 -44.23 -10.44 -4.95
CA LEU A 52 -44.27 -10.39 -6.42
C LEU A 52 -45.09 -9.16 -6.84
N ARG A 53 -44.56 -8.35 -7.76
CA ARG A 53 -45.38 -7.42 -8.57
C ARG A 53 -45.61 -8.00 -9.95
N PHE A 54 -46.88 -8.09 -10.30
CA PHE A 54 -47.41 -8.52 -11.59
C PHE A 54 -47.12 -7.47 -12.68
N PHE A 55 -46.67 -7.93 -13.84
CA PHE A 55 -46.67 -7.14 -15.07
C PHE A 55 -48.04 -7.27 -15.75
N ALA A 56 -48.74 -6.14 -15.90
CA ALA A 56 -49.92 -6.04 -16.75
C ALA A 56 -49.50 -5.60 -18.15
N SER A 57 -49.82 -6.45 -19.12
CA SER A 57 -49.68 -6.22 -20.56
C SER A 57 -50.79 -5.30 -21.07
N GLY A 58 -50.42 -4.26 -21.82
CA GLY A 58 -51.33 -3.43 -22.59
C GLY A 58 -50.80 -3.23 -24.00
N LYS A 59 -51.48 -3.79 -25.00
CA LYS A 59 -51.24 -3.60 -26.44
C LYS A 59 -52.06 -2.41 -26.96
N TYR A 60 -51.40 -1.51 -27.68
CA TYR A 60 -51.85 -0.70 -28.84
C TYR A 60 -50.53 -0.13 -29.42
N GLY A 61 -50.18 -0.07 -30.70
CA GLY A 61 -50.86 -0.25 -31.97
C GLY A 61 -50.19 0.72 -32.97
N GLY A 62 -49.27 0.23 -33.80
CA GLY A 62 -48.89 0.73 -35.15
C GLY A 62 -48.29 2.14 -35.32
N GLY A 63 -47.09 2.20 -35.88
CA GLY A 63 -46.56 3.41 -36.55
C GLY A 63 -45.04 3.38 -36.73
N GLY A 64 -44.58 2.89 -37.88
CA GLY A 64 -43.17 2.82 -38.23
C GLY A 64 -42.56 4.22 -38.44
N GLY A 65 -41.40 4.44 -37.82
CA GLY A 65 -40.54 5.59 -38.03
C GLY A 65 -39.15 5.21 -37.51
N VAL A 66 -38.18 5.15 -38.43
CA VAL A 66 -36.77 4.96 -38.14
C VAL A 66 -36.33 6.13 -37.27
N ALA A 67 -36.07 5.89 -35.99
CA ALA A 67 -35.53 6.87 -35.06
C ALA A 67 -34.07 6.48 -34.78
N GLU A 68 -33.18 7.38 -35.17
CA GLU A 68 -31.77 7.40 -34.81
C GLU A 68 -31.60 7.16 -33.31
N GLU A 69 -30.74 6.21 -32.96
CA GLU A 69 -30.26 6.01 -31.59
C GLU A 69 -29.46 7.25 -31.16
N ILE A 70 -30.11 8.14 -30.43
CA ILE A 70 -29.46 9.18 -29.64
C ILE A 70 -29.79 8.96 -28.16
N SER A 71 -28.71 9.06 -27.37
CA SER A 71 -28.60 9.22 -25.92
C SER A 71 -28.55 7.95 -25.08
N GLU A 72 -27.31 7.61 -24.70
CA GLU A 72 -27.01 7.18 -23.34
C GLU A 72 -27.65 8.17 -22.37
N ALA A 73 -28.80 7.80 -21.81
CA ALA A 73 -29.42 8.55 -20.73
C ALA A 73 -28.45 8.55 -19.54
N GLU A 74 -27.90 9.72 -19.21
CA GLU A 74 -27.28 10.00 -17.92
C GLU A 74 -28.26 9.58 -16.82
N LYS A 75 -28.03 8.39 -16.23
CA LYS A 75 -28.71 8.01 -15.00
C LYS A 75 -28.38 9.08 -13.97
N THR A 76 -29.40 9.77 -13.47
CA THR A 76 -29.25 10.70 -12.36
C THR A 76 -28.46 10.01 -11.25
N PRO A 77 -27.36 10.62 -10.75
CA PRO A 77 -26.51 9.98 -9.76
C PRO A 77 -27.34 9.61 -8.53
N THR A 78 -27.13 8.39 -8.03
CA THR A 78 -27.82 7.92 -6.82
C THR A 78 -27.06 8.48 -5.63
N ASN A 79 -27.70 9.27 -4.78
CA ASN A 79 -27.05 9.84 -3.60
C ASN A 79 -26.96 8.79 -2.48
N LEU A 80 -25.80 8.69 -1.83
CA LEU A 80 -25.64 7.94 -0.59
C LEU A 80 -26.49 8.59 0.51
N VAL A 81 -27.34 7.79 1.14
CA VAL A 81 -28.14 8.23 2.29
C VAL A 81 -27.36 7.95 3.57
N TRP A 82 -26.95 9.01 4.25
CA TRP A 82 -26.34 8.92 5.57
C TRP A 82 -27.39 8.56 6.63
N PRO A 83 -27.14 7.56 7.51
CA PRO A 83 -28.10 7.14 8.53
C PRO A 83 -28.62 8.28 9.44
N ASP A 84 -27.77 9.23 9.82
CA ASP A 84 -28.10 10.36 10.68
C ASP A 84 -27.59 11.68 10.07
N SER A 85 -28.48 12.54 9.60
CA SER A 85 -28.10 13.81 8.98
C SER A 85 -27.51 14.83 9.94
N LYS A 86 -27.57 14.60 11.26
CA LYS A 86 -27.03 15.51 12.28
C LYS A 86 -25.61 15.15 12.71
N LYS A 87 -25.15 13.93 12.40
CA LYS A 87 -23.80 13.48 12.74
C LYS A 87 -22.80 13.84 11.65
N PRO A 88 -21.55 14.19 12.01
CA PRO A 88 -20.52 14.50 11.03
C PRO A 88 -20.30 13.36 10.03
N ARG A 89 -20.12 13.69 8.76
CA ARG A 89 -19.91 12.74 7.66
C ARG A 89 -18.46 12.74 7.21
N VAL A 90 -17.75 11.64 7.43
CA VAL A 90 -16.34 11.48 7.04
C VAL A 90 -16.25 10.49 5.88
N CYS A 91 -15.75 10.95 4.74
CA CYS A 91 -15.46 10.12 3.58
C CYS A 91 -13.95 9.90 3.46
N ILE A 92 -13.52 8.64 3.41
CA ILE A 92 -12.12 8.23 3.28
C ILE A 92 -11.95 7.50 1.96
N LEU A 93 -11.05 8.01 1.11
CA LEU A 93 -10.78 7.46 -0.21
C LEU A 93 -9.43 6.74 -0.20
N GLY A 94 -9.47 5.42 -0.40
CA GLY A 94 -8.32 4.52 -0.35
C GLY A 94 -8.16 3.84 1.01
N GLY A 95 -8.29 2.52 1.06
CA GLY A 95 -8.17 1.63 2.21
C GLY A 95 -6.77 1.08 2.45
N GLY A 96 -5.72 1.74 1.94
CA GLY A 96 -4.33 1.38 2.22
C GLY A 96 -3.86 1.73 3.65
N PHE A 97 -2.53 1.82 3.84
CA PHE A 97 -1.93 2.19 5.13
C PHE A 97 -2.42 3.55 5.67
N GLY A 98 -2.75 4.51 4.80
CA GLY A 98 -3.30 5.79 5.21
C GLY A 98 -4.75 5.66 5.68
N GLY A 99 -5.66 5.27 4.78
CA GLY A 99 -7.09 5.40 5.02
C GLY A 99 -7.67 4.36 5.98
N LEU A 100 -7.27 3.08 5.89
CA LEU A 100 -7.76 2.06 6.83
C LEU A 100 -7.36 2.39 8.27
N TYR A 101 -6.10 2.74 8.49
CA TYR A 101 -5.63 3.09 9.85
C TYR A 101 -6.24 4.41 10.33
N THR A 102 -6.55 5.35 9.44
CA THR A 102 -7.30 6.56 9.80
C THR A 102 -8.71 6.21 10.26
N ALA A 103 -9.40 5.31 9.54
CA ALA A 103 -10.75 4.85 9.90
C ALA A 103 -10.76 4.13 11.26
N LEU A 104 -9.84 3.17 11.44
CA LEU A 104 -9.68 2.44 12.71
C LEU A 104 -9.30 3.38 13.86
N ARG A 105 -8.47 4.39 13.59
CA ARG A 105 -8.11 5.39 14.60
C ARG A 105 -9.32 6.20 15.03
N LEU A 106 -10.11 6.72 14.09
CA LEU A 106 -11.34 7.46 14.40
C LEU A 106 -12.33 6.63 15.22
N GLU A 107 -12.51 5.36 14.87
CA GLU A 107 -13.38 4.45 15.63
C GLU A 107 -12.87 4.23 17.07
N SER A 108 -11.55 4.17 17.27
CA SER A 108 -10.95 3.97 18.60
C SER A 108 -11.04 5.16 19.55
N LEU A 109 -11.34 6.36 19.05
CA LEU A 109 -11.39 7.58 19.85
C LEU A 109 -12.71 7.70 20.60
N GLU A 110 -12.68 8.41 21.73
CA GLU A 110 -13.90 8.71 22.50
C GLU A 110 -14.65 9.89 21.89
N TRP A 111 -15.98 9.75 21.75
CA TRP A 111 -16.83 10.75 21.13
C TRP A 111 -18.02 11.07 22.01
N ALA A 112 -18.42 12.35 22.03
CA ALA A 112 -19.77 12.71 22.41
C ALA A 112 -20.77 12.13 21.38
N GLU A 113 -21.96 11.75 21.83
CA GLU A 113 -22.92 11.00 21.00
C GLU A 113 -23.33 11.73 19.71
N ASP A 114 -23.45 13.06 19.79
CA ASP A 114 -23.78 13.97 18.69
C ASP A 114 -22.60 14.25 17.75
N LYS A 115 -21.37 13.99 18.21
CA LYS A 115 -20.13 14.26 17.45
C LYS A 115 -19.48 13.03 16.86
N LYS A 116 -19.88 11.81 17.28
CA LYS A 116 -19.33 10.57 16.70
C LYS A 116 -19.63 10.57 15.19
N PRO A 117 -18.60 10.59 14.32
CA PRO A 117 -18.82 10.68 12.90
C PRO A 117 -19.36 9.37 12.34
N GLN A 118 -20.11 9.49 11.24
CA GLN A 118 -20.38 8.39 10.34
C GLN A 118 -19.24 8.32 9.34
N ILE A 119 -18.62 7.14 9.20
CA ILE A 119 -17.42 6.97 8.39
C ILE A 119 -17.74 6.05 7.21
N VAL A 120 -17.43 6.54 6.02
CA VAL A 120 -17.42 5.76 4.78
C VAL A 120 -15.99 5.61 4.31
N LEU A 121 -15.58 4.36 4.09
CA LEU A 121 -14.32 3.99 3.46
C LEU A 121 -14.60 3.46 2.06
N VAL A 122 -14.04 4.11 1.04
CA VAL A 122 -14.14 3.69 -0.36
C VAL A 122 -12.79 3.17 -0.82
N ASP A 123 -12.77 1.96 -1.39
CA ASP A 123 -11.60 1.43 -2.08
C ASP A 123 -12.05 0.56 -3.26
N GLN A 124 -11.27 0.55 -4.35
CA GLN A 124 -11.56 -0.26 -5.53
C GLN A 124 -11.35 -1.76 -5.28
N SER A 125 -10.48 -2.10 -4.32
CA SER A 125 -10.16 -3.45 -3.90
C SER A 125 -11.01 -3.87 -2.71
N GLU A 126 -11.34 -5.16 -2.63
CA GLU A 126 -12.09 -5.72 -1.50
C GLU A 126 -11.23 -5.98 -0.24
N ARG A 127 -9.91 -5.84 -0.39
CA ARG A 127 -8.91 -6.25 0.59
C ARG A 127 -7.94 -5.12 0.87
N PHE A 128 -7.59 -5.00 2.15
CA PHE A 128 -6.36 -4.34 2.53
C PHE A 128 -5.17 -5.17 2.03
N VAL A 129 -4.03 -4.55 1.72
CA VAL A 129 -2.81 -5.28 1.37
C VAL A 129 -1.65 -4.72 2.19
N PHE A 130 -1.07 -5.57 3.04
CA PHE A 130 0.17 -5.28 3.76
C PHE A 130 1.36 -5.41 2.79
N LYS A 131 1.50 -4.40 1.92
CA LYS A 131 2.45 -4.37 0.80
C LYS A 131 3.88 -4.84 1.11
N PRO A 132 4.48 -4.53 2.29
CA PRO A 132 5.83 -4.98 2.59
C PRO A 132 6.01 -6.50 2.59
N MET A 133 4.94 -7.29 2.70
CA MET A 133 4.98 -8.75 2.72
C MET A 133 4.54 -9.43 1.41
N LEU A 134 4.38 -8.68 0.32
CA LEU A 134 4.02 -9.27 -0.99
C LEU A 134 5.08 -10.25 -1.51
N TYR A 135 6.35 -10.05 -1.13
CA TYR A 135 7.44 -10.95 -1.53
C TYR A 135 7.38 -12.26 -0.75
N GLU A 136 7.05 -12.20 0.54
CA GLU A 136 6.81 -13.38 1.37
C GLU A 136 5.59 -14.18 0.88
N LEU A 137 4.58 -13.53 0.28
CA LEU A 137 3.49 -14.24 -0.39
C LEU A 137 4.01 -14.99 -1.63
N LEU A 138 4.81 -14.30 -2.45
CA LEU A 138 5.40 -14.89 -3.65
C LEU A 138 6.40 -16.02 -3.35
N SER A 139 7.10 -15.93 -2.21
CA SER A 139 7.98 -16.97 -1.71
C SER A 139 7.20 -18.10 -1.03
N GLY A 140 5.90 -17.94 -0.72
CA GLY A 140 5.08 -18.93 -0.02
C GLY A 140 5.32 -19.01 1.50
N GLU A 141 5.93 -17.98 2.10
CA GLU A 141 6.13 -17.87 3.56
C GLU A 141 4.88 -17.41 4.31
N VAL A 142 3.98 -16.72 3.61
CA VAL A 142 2.70 -16.26 4.14
C VAL A 142 1.57 -16.61 3.20
N ASP A 143 0.37 -16.73 3.76
CA ASP A 143 -0.86 -16.92 2.99
C ASP A 143 -1.51 -15.57 2.67
N GLU A 144 -2.32 -15.53 1.62
CA GLU A 144 -3.05 -14.34 1.20
C GLU A 144 -3.85 -13.73 2.36
N TRP A 145 -4.56 -14.53 3.16
CA TRP A 145 -5.40 -14.00 4.24
C TRP A 145 -4.58 -13.30 5.35
N GLU A 146 -3.30 -13.67 5.53
CA GLU A 146 -2.44 -13.10 6.57
C GLU A 146 -2.04 -11.66 6.23
N ILE A 147 -1.80 -11.37 4.95
CA ILE A 147 -1.32 -10.08 4.49
C ILE A 147 -2.35 -9.26 3.70
N ALA A 148 -3.41 -9.91 3.20
CA ALA A 148 -4.48 -9.32 2.43
C ALA A 148 -5.89 -9.67 2.92
N PRO A 149 -6.20 -9.41 4.21
CA PRO A 149 -7.54 -9.61 4.77
C PRO A 149 -8.58 -8.71 4.09
N ARG A 150 -9.84 -9.18 4.07
CA ARG A 150 -10.96 -8.40 3.52
C ARG A 150 -11.30 -7.23 4.43
N PHE A 151 -11.71 -6.11 3.84
CA PHE A 151 -12.19 -4.97 4.64
C PHE A 151 -13.40 -5.34 5.51
N SER A 152 -14.28 -6.21 5.02
CA SER A 152 -15.41 -6.74 5.79
C SER A 152 -14.99 -7.39 7.11
N ASP A 153 -13.86 -8.10 7.11
CA ASP A 153 -13.39 -8.85 8.27
C ASP A 153 -12.70 -7.90 9.26
N LEU A 154 -11.93 -6.94 8.75
CA LEU A 154 -11.24 -5.94 9.58
C LEU A 154 -12.19 -4.95 10.23
N LEU A 155 -13.31 -4.63 9.56
CA LEU A 155 -14.26 -3.61 9.99
C LEU A 155 -15.52 -4.18 10.67
N ALA A 156 -15.63 -5.52 10.80
CA ALA A 156 -16.81 -6.20 11.33
C ALA A 156 -17.27 -5.69 12.71
N ASN A 157 -16.33 -5.25 13.54
CA ASN A 157 -16.59 -4.77 14.91
C ASN A 157 -16.53 -3.22 15.01
N THR A 158 -16.74 -2.52 13.90
CA THR A 158 -16.67 -1.05 13.81
C THR A 158 -17.97 -0.48 13.26
N SER A 159 -18.14 0.85 13.34
CA SER A 159 -19.25 1.55 12.68
C SER A 159 -18.92 2.02 11.26
N VAL A 160 -17.71 1.70 10.76
CA VAL A 160 -17.23 2.11 9.44
C VAL A 160 -17.95 1.34 8.34
N GLN A 161 -18.53 2.06 7.39
CA GLN A 161 -19.15 1.48 6.20
C GLN A 161 -18.13 1.39 5.07
N PHE A 162 -17.96 0.19 4.51
CA PHE A 162 -17.05 -0.03 3.39
C PHE A 162 -17.80 -0.13 2.06
N PHE A 163 -17.32 0.59 1.05
CA PHE A 163 -17.79 0.52 -0.33
C PHE A 163 -16.66 0.09 -1.25
N LYS A 164 -16.85 -1.06 -1.92
CA LYS A 164 -15.97 -1.51 -2.99
C LYS A 164 -16.32 -0.78 -4.29
N ASP A 165 -15.60 0.30 -4.57
CA ASP A 165 -15.86 1.15 -5.73
C ASP A 165 -14.62 2.01 -6.06
N ARG A 166 -14.57 2.56 -7.28
CA ARG A 166 -13.50 3.46 -7.72
C ARG A 166 -14.01 4.90 -7.72
N VAL A 167 -13.16 5.82 -7.29
CA VAL A 167 -13.45 7.25 -7.35
C VAL A 167 -13.36 7.73 -8.79
N LYS A 168 -14.43 8.36 -9.27
CA LYS A 168 -14.52 8.94 -10.62
C LYS A 168 -14.13 10.41 -10.62
N SER A 169 -14.71 11.21 -9.73
CA SER A 169 -14.40 12.64 -9.62
C SER A 169 -14.61 13.20 -8.21
N LEU A 170 -13.90 14.29 -7.92
CA LEU A 170 -13.95 15.03 -6.67
C LEU A 170 -14.50 16.44 -6.91
N HIS A 171 -15.45 16.87 -6.09
CA HIS A 171 -16.00 18.22 -6.13
C HIS A 171 -15.96 18.87 -4.73
N PRO A 172 -14.77 19.34 -4.28
CA PRO A 172 -14.63 20.11 -3.05
C PRO A 172 -15.49 21.37 -3.04
N SER A 173 -16.04 21.72 -1.88
CA SER A 173 -16.84 22.95 -1.68
C SER A 173 -16.32 23.83 -0.53
N ASP A 174 -15.17 23.49 0.05
CA ASP A 174 -14.62 24.12 1.26
C ASP A 174 -13.45 25.10 1.01
N HIS A 175 -13.10 25.40 -0.24
CA HIS A 175 -11.95 26.22 -0.60
C HIS A 175 -11.99 27.66 -0.03
N TRP A 176 -10.86 28.16 0.50
CA TRP A 176 -10.73 29.48 1.15
C TRP A 176 -10.71 30.73 0.21
N GLY A 177 -11.33 30.72 -0.98
CA GLY A 177 -11.26 31.79 -2.01
C GLY A 177 -12.59 32.49 -2.40
N ILE A 178 -12.52 33.60 -3.16
CA ILE A 178 -13.52 34.68 -3.40
C ILE A 178 -14.97 34.25 -3.77
N ASN A 179 -15.18 33.05 -4.32
CA ASN A 179 -16.52 32.53 -4.66
C ASN A 179 -16.99 31.37 -3.75
N GLY A 180 -16.24 31.07 -2.69
CA GLY A 180 -16.65 30.08 -1.69
C GLY A 180 -17.93 30.53 -1.01
N SER A 181 -19.04 29.85 -1.31
CA SER A 181 -20.30 30.07 -0.60
C SER A 181 -20.05 29.75 0.87
N LYS A 182 -19.97 30.79 1.71
CA LYS A 182 -19.95 30.67 3.18
C LYS A 182 -21.18 29.94 3.75
N ALA A 183 -22.13 29.57 2.90
CA ALA A 183 -23.38 28.90 3.23
C ALA A 183 -23.41 27.40 2.91
N SER A 184 -22.37 26.79 2.33
CA SER A 184 -22.40 25.35 2.09
C SER A 184 -22.27 24.58 3.40
N SER A 185 -23.32 23.86 3.79
CA SER A 185 -23.35 22.99 4.97
C SER A 185 -22.51 21.71 4.79
N CYS A 186 -22.17 21.35 3.54
CA CYS A 186 -21.32 20.21 3.21
C CYS A 186 -19.91 20.64 2.79
N GLY A 187 -18.92 19.76 3.02
CA GLY A 187 -17.53 19.94 2.59
C GLY A 187 -17.30 19.67 1.11
N GLY A 188 -18.21 18.96 0.45
CA GLY A 188 -18.17 18.66 -0.98
C GLY A 188 -18.83 17.33 -1.33
N THR A 189 -18.61 16.88 -2.57
CA THR A 189 -19.10 15.59 -3.07
C THR A 189 -18.00 14.76 -3.72
N VAL A 190 -18.16 13.43 -3.66
CA VAL A 190 -17.35 12.44 -4.36
C VAL A 190 -18.27 11.64 -5.27
N HIS A 191 -17.93 11.53 -6.55
CA HIS A 191 -18.65 10.68 -7.49
C HIS A 191 -17.86 9.39 -7.68
N LEU A 192 -18.54 8.25 -7.59
CA LEU A 192 -17.96 6.93 -7.82
C LEU A 192 -18.28 6.42 -9.22
N GLU A 193 -17.52 5.44 -9.70
CA GLU A 193 -17.74 4.83 -11.01
C GLU A 193 -19.09 4.12 -11.13
N SER A 194 -19.61 3.58 -10.02
CA SER A 194 -20.97 3.00 -9.99
C SER A 194 -22.11 4.01 -10.24
N GLY A 195 -21.82 5.32 -10.21
CA GLY A 195 -22.82 6.39 -10.24
C GLY A 195 -23.34 6.77 -8.85
N LEU A 196 -22.80 6.20 -7.77
CA LEU A 196 -23.06 6.63 -6.40
C LEU A 196 -22.38 7.98 -6.12
N LEU A 197 -23.13 8.91 -5.53
CA LEU A 197 -22.65 10.23 -5.11
C LEU A 197 -22.60 10.29 -3.58
N ILE A 198 -21.43 10.61 -3.04
CA ILE A 198 -21.20 10.73 -1.60
C ILE A 198 -20.98 12.21 -1.26
N GLU A 199 -21.96 12.83 -0.61
CA GLU A 199 -21.75 14.09 0.09
C GLU A 199 -20.99 13.86 1.39
N TYR A 200 -20.03 14.73 1.72
CA TYR A 200 -19.25 14.63 2.94
C TYR A 200 -19.14 15.97 3.67
N ASP A 201 -18.81 15.93 4.96
CA ASP A 201 -18.39 17.12 5.72
C ASP A 201 -16.87 17.18 5.88
N TRP A 202 -16.21 16.01 5.87
CA TRP A 202 -14.76 15.85 5.90
C TRP A 202 -14.30 14.80 4.89
N LEU A 203 -13.18 15.07 4.21
CA LEU A 203 -12.59 14.16 3.23
C LEU A 203 -11.17 13.77 3.61
N VAL A 204 -10.83 12.51 3.42
CA VAL A 204 -9.47 11.98 3.55
C VAL A 204 -9.03 11.38 2.23
N LEU A 205 -7.96 11.93 1.66
CA LEU A 205 -7.33 11.47 0.42
C LEU A 205 -6.15 10.53 0.77
N ALA A 206 -6.38 9.23 0.66
CA ALA A 206 -5.42 8.17 0.94
C ALA A 206 -5.34 7.12 -0.20
N LEU A 207 -5.55 7.58 -1.44
CA LEU A 207 -5.62 6.77 -2.65
C LEU A 207 -4.31 6.06 -3.03
N GLY A 208 -3.20 6.45 -2.39
CA GLY A 208 -1.88 5.93 -2.69
C GLY A 208 -1.39 6.40 -4.06
N ALA A 209 -0.69 5.52 -4.76
CA ALA A 209 -0.17 5.72 -6.10
C ALA A 209 -0.16 4.41 -6.90
N GLU A 210 -0.25 4.54 -8.22
CA GLU A 210 -0.25 3.43 -9.19
C GLU A 210 1.12 3.30 -9.85
N ALA A 211 1.42 2.14 -10.43
CA ALA A 211 2.67 1.92 -11.14
C ALA A 211 2.77 2.78 -12.40
N LYS A 212 3.93 3.40 -12.63
CA LYS A 212 4.15 4.27 -13.79
C LYS A 212 4.69 3.48 -14.98
N LEU A 213 3.79 2.95 -15.82
CA LEU A 213 4.14 2.14 -17.00
C LEU A 213 4.16 2.94 -18.32
N ASP A 214 3.62 4.15 -18.33
CA ASP A 214 3.53 5.04 -19.51
C ASP A 214 4.87 5.71 -19.90
N VAL A 215 5.94 5.47 -19.14
CA VAL A 215 7.26 6.10 -19.35
C VAL A 215 8.12 5.41 -20.39
N VAL A 216 7.90 4.11 -20.62
CA VAL A 216 8.71 3.31 -21.54
C VAL A 216 7.77 2.62 -22.52
N PRO A 217 7.92 2.85 -23.84
CA PRO A 217 7.14 2.16 -24.86
C PRO A 217 7.21 0.64 -24.68
N GLY A 218 6.04 -0.01 -24.64
CA GLY A 218 5.90 -1.45 -24.44
C GLY A 218 5.85 -1.90 -22.97
N ALA A 219 6.12 -1.02 -22.00
CA ALA A 219 6.08 -1.42 -20.58
C ALA A 219 4.65 -1.73 -20.11
N ALA A 220 3.66 -0.97 -20.55
CA ALA A 220 2.25 -1.22 -20.20
C ALA A 220 1.75 -2.55 -20.78
N GLU A 221 2.26 -2.95 -21.94
CA GLU A 221 1.84 -4.16 -22.67
C GLU A 221 2.60 -5.41 -22.24
N PHE A 222 3.90 -5.29 -21.92
CA PHE A 222 4.80 -6.44 -21.79
C PHE A 222 5.45 -6.58 -20.41
N ALA A 223 5.29 -5.61 -19.51
CA ALA A 223 5.79 -5.70 -18.14
C ALA A 223 4.66 -5.89 -17.13
N ILE A 224 4.94 -6.67 -16.09
CA ILE A 224 4.03 -6.84 -14.95
C ILE A 224 4.52 -5.93 -13.81
N PRO A 225 3.74 -4.93 -13.38
CA PRO A 225 4.08 -4.16 -12.17
C PRO A 225 4.05 -5.06 -10.94
N PHE A 226 4.70 -4.66 -9.84
CA PHE A 226 4.67 -5.42 -8.59
C PHE A 226 4.33 -4.51 -7.41
N SER A 227 3.04 -4.21 -7.24
CA SER A 227 2.57 -3.23 -6.24
C SER A 227 1.24 -3.58 -5.56
N THR A 228 0.49 -4.50 -6.15
CA THR A 228 -0.83 -4.96 -5.68
C THR A 228 -0.84 -6.46 -5.37
N LEU A 229 -1.93 -6.97 -4.78
CA LEU A 229 -2.11 -8.41 -4.60
C LEU A 229 -2.28 -9.11 -5.95
N GLU A 230 -3.04 -8.49 -6.85
CA GLU A 230 -3.29 -8.99 -8.20
C GLU A 230 -2.00 -9.11 -8.99
N ASP A 231 -1.08 -8.15 -8.84
CA ASP A 231 0.27 -8.20 -9.41
C ASP A 231 1.04 -9.42 -8.91
N ALA A 232 1.05 -9.65 -7.58
CA ALA A 232 1.77 -10.77 -6.98
C ALA A 232 1.22 -12.13 -7.46
N CYS A 233 -0.11 -12.27 -7.55
CA CYS A 233 -0.75 -13.45 -8.12
C CYS A 233 -0.40 -13.64 -9.60
N LYS A 234 -0.46 -12.58 -10.42
CA LYS A 234 -0.08 -12.63 -11.84
C LYS A 234 1.38 -13.07 -12.03
N VAL A 235 2.30 -12.54 -11.23
CA VAL A 235 3.72 -12.94 -11.27
C VAL A 235 3.87 -14.41 -10.88
N ASN A 236 3.21 -14.85 -9.81
CA ASN A 236 3.24 -16.24 -9.38
C ASN A 236 2.71 -17.20 -10.46
N ASP A 237 1.59 -16.87 -11.10
CA ASP A 237 0.94 -17.70 -12.12
C ASP A 237 1.78 -17.76 -13.40
N LYS A 238 2.34 -16.62 -13.84
CA LYS A 238 3.23 -16.56 -15.00
C LYS A 238 4.51 -17.37 -14.76
N LEU A 239 5.13 -17.24 -13.58
CA LEU A 239 6.31 -18.04 -13.21
C LEU A 239 5.96 -19.54 -13.17
N THR A 240 4.87 -19.92 -12.52
CA THR A 240 4.43 -21.33 -12.45
C THR A 240 4.21 -21.91 -13.85
N THR A 241 3.61 -21.13 -14.75
CA THR A 241 3.40 -21.54 -16.14
C THR A 241 4.72 -21.72 -16.89
N LEU A 242 5.64 -20.77 -16.75
CA LEU A 242 6.97 -20.82 -17.36
C LEU A 242 7.78 -22.02 -16.84
N GLU A 243 7.76 -22.26 -15.52
CA GLU A 243 8.44 -23.39 -14.88
C GLU A 243 7.90 -24.74 -15.36
N ARG A 244 6.58 -24.86 -15.59
CA ARG A 244 6.00 -26.07 -16.19
C ARG A 244 6.44 -26.27 -17.64
N LYS A 245 6.53 -25.19 -18.43
CA LYS A 245 6.96 -25.24 -19.84
C LYS A 245 8.43 -25.65 -19.99
N THR A 246 9.28 -25.29 -19.03
CA THR A 246 10.71 -25.65 -19.02
C THR A 246 11.04 -26.90 -18.21
N PHE A 247 10.05 -27.51 -17.54
CA PHE A 247 10.26 -28.71 -16.73
C PHE A 247 10.86 -29.86 -17.56
N GLY A 248 11.97 -30.43 -17.07
CA GLY A 248 12.68 -31.52 -17.74
C GLY A 248 13.47 -31.10 -18.99
N LYS A 249 13.53 -29.80 -19.32
CA LYS A 249 14.32 -29.27 -20.44
C LYS A 249 15.56 -28.55 -19.90
N ASP A 250 16.66 -28.57 -20.67
CA ASP A 250 17.86 -27.79 -20.37
C ASP A 250 17.72 -26.33 -20.84
N LEU A 251 16.60 -25.69 -20.48
CA LEU A 251 16.28 -24.31 -20.82
C LEU A 251 16.21 -23.48 -19.55
N LYS A 252 16.97 -22.39 -19.51
CA LYS A 252 16.97 -21.45 -18.38
C LYS A 252 15.97 -20.33 -18.60
N LEU A 253 15.10 -20.11 -17.62
CA LEU A 253 14.18 -18.98 -17.60
C LEU A 253 14.93 -17.67 -17.39
N SER A 254 14.68 -16.65 -18.22
CA SER A 254 15.25 -15.32 -18.08
C SER A 254 14.20 -14.36 -17.52
N VAL A 255 14.47 -13.76 -16.36
CA VAL A 255 13.58 -12.77 -15.73
C VAL A 255 14.30 -11.43 -15.62
N ALA A 256 13.72 -10.38 -16.18
CA ALA A 256 14.20 -9.01 -16.04
C ALA A 256 13.40 -8.29 -14.93
N VAL A 257 14.08 -7.71 -13.95
CA VAL A 257 13.50 -6.84 -12.93
C VAL A 257 13.97 -5.41 -13.19
N VAL A 258 13.06 -4.54 -13.58
CA VAL A 258 13.35 -3.13 -13.85
C VAL A 258 13.16 -2.32 -12.57
N GLY A 259 14.24 -1.68 -12.13
CA GLY A 259 14.36 -0.93 -10.88
C GLY A 259 15.17 -1.70 -9.84
N CYS A 260 16.16 -1.04 -9.22
CA CYS A 260 16.93 -1.59 -8.10
C CYS A 260 16.76 -0.77 -6.81
N GLY A 261 15.55 -0.23 -6.58
CA GLY A 261 15.13 0.21 -5.25
C GLY A 261 14.74 -0.97 -4.36
N TYR A 262 14.20 -0.69 -3.18
CA TYR A 262 13.76 -1.71 -2.22
C TYR A 262 12.92 -2.82 -2.88
N SER A 263 11.84 -2.45 -3.56
CA SER A 263 10.94 -3.44 -4.17
C SER A 263 11.58 -4.29 -5.27
N GLY A 264 12.42 -3.69 -6.10
CA GLY A 264 13.14 -4.43 -7.15
C GLY A 264 14.15 -5.41 -6.57
N ILE A 265 14.85 -5.03 -5.51
CA ILE A 265 15.83 -5.90 -4.83
C ILE A 265 15.15 -7.04 -4.07
N GLU A 266 14.11 -6.76 -3.29
CA GLU A 266 13.33 -7.80 -2.58
C GLU A 266 12.73 -8.80 -3.59
N LEU A 267 12.18 -8.30 -4.71
CA LEU A 267 11.63 -9.13 -5.77
C LEU A 267 12.71 -9.94 -6.49
N ALA A 268 13.81 -9.33 -6.91
CA ALA A 268 14.91 -10.03 -7.59
C ALA A 268 15.51 -11.13 -6.72
N ALA A 269 15.71 -10.86 -5.42
CA ALA A 269 16.18 -11.85 -4.46
C ALA A 269 15.19 -13.03 -4.36
N THR A 270 13.89 -12.74 -4.24
CA THR A 270 12.83 -13.74 -4.13
C THR A 270 12.72 -14.62 -5.39
N ILE A 271 12.75 -14.00 -6.58
CA ILE A 271 12.70 -14.73 -7.85
C ILE A 271 13.95 -15.60 -8.04
N ALA A 272 15.14 -15.05 -7.75
CA ALA A 272 16.39 -15.79 -7.90
C ALA A 272 16.43 -17.02 -6.99
N GLU A 273 15.88 -16.92 -5.77
CA GLU A 273 15.75 -18.05 -4.87
C GLU A 273 14.80 -19.13 -5.40
N ARG A 274 13.65 -18.74 -5.97
CA ARG A 274 12.69 -19.67 -6.57
C ARG A 274 13.28 -20.40 -7.78
N LEU A 275 13.94 -19.67 -8.67
CA LEU A 275 14.46 -20.22 -9.93
C LEU A 275 15.76 -21.00 -9.75
N GLN A 276 16.62 -20.63 -8.80
CA GLN A 276 17.92 -21.26 -8.57
C GLN A 276 18.73 -21.39 -9.88
N ASN A 277 19.27 -22.58 -10.17
CA ASN A 277 20.02 -22.86 -11.40
C ASN A 277 19.14 -23.00 -12.66
N ARG A 278 17.81 -23.03 -12.52
CA ARG A 278 16.84 -23.14 -13.63
C ARG A 278 16.53 -21.80 -14.29
N GLY A 279 17.08 -20.70 -13.78
CA GLY A 279 16.85 -19.39 -14.37
C GLY A 279 18.00 -18.41 -14.17
N ILE A 280 17.88 -17.27 -14.83
CA ILE A 280 18.78 -16.12 -14.78
C ILE A 280 17.91 -14.91 -14.44
N VAL A 281 18.27 -14.19 -13.39
CA VAL A 281 17.59 -12.96 -12.98
C VAL A 281 18.50 -11.78 -13.27
N ARG A 282 17.98 -10.79 -13.99
CA ARG A 282 18.68 -9.54 -14.34
C ARG A 282 17.99 -8.37 -13.68
N ALA A 283 18.65 -7.68 -12.75
CA ALA A 283 18.12 -6.47 -12.13
C ALA A 283 18.72 -5.23 -12.81
N ILE A 284 17.88 -4.35 -13.32
CA ILE A 284 18.27 -3.23 -14.19
C ILE A 284 18.02 -1.92 -13.45
N ASN A 285 19.02 -1.03 -13.41
CA ASN A 285 18.87 0.27 -12.78
C ASN A 285 19.57 1.37 -13.54
N VAL A 286 18.95 2.54 -13.58
CA VAL A 286 19.53 3.74 -14.17
C VAL A 286 20.75 4.23 -13.39
N GLU A 287 20.73 4.07 -12.07
CA GLU A 287 21.87 4.43 -11.21
C GLU A 287 22.92 3.32 -11.19
N THR A 288 24.16 3.69 -10.86
CA THR A 288 25.31 2.78 -10.73
C THR A 288 25.34 2.00 -9.42
N MET A 289 24.31 2.16 -8.58
CA MET A 289 24.17 1.48 -7.30
C MET A 289 22.75 0.96 -7.09
N ILE A 290 22.62 -0.10 -6.28
CA ILE A 290 21.34 -0.56 -5.77
C ILE A 290 20.98 0.22 -4.51
N CYS A 291 19.69 0.45 -4.28
CA CYS A 291 19.15 1.09 -3.08
C CYS A 291 20.00 2.30 -2.60
N PRO A 292 20.13 3.36 -3.42
CA PRO A 292 21.04 4.49 -3.16
C PRO A 292 20.82 5.17 -1.81
N ASN A 293 19.55 5.23 -1.38
CA ASN A 293 19.13 5.87 -0.13
C ASN A 293 19.12 4.91 1.07
N ALA A 294 19.41 3.62 0.88
CA ALA A 294 19.42 2.65 1.97
C ALA A 294 20.67 2.81 2.87
N PRO A 295 20.56 2.47 4.17
CA PRO A 295 21.72 2.30 5.05
C PRO A 295 22.78 1.39 4.43
N PRO A 296 24.08 1.65 4.65
CA PRO A 296 25.17 0.84 4.08
C PRO A 296 25.02 -0.66 4.37
N GLY A 297 24.70 -1.03 5.62
CA GLY A 297 24.51 -2.43 6.02
C GLY A 297 23.39 -3.14 5.24
N ASN A 298 22.24 -2.48 5.05
CA ASN A 298 21.16 -3.01 4.21
C ASN A 298 21.62 -3.26 2.77
N ARG A 299 22.39 -2.32 2.20
CA ARG A 299 22.89 -2.42 0.82
C ARG A 299 23.93 -3.51 0.66
N GLU A 300 24.85 -3.64 1.62
CA GLU A 300 25.88 -4.68 1.64
C GLU A 300 25.26 -6.08 1.76
N ALA A 301 24.29 -6.25 2.68
CA ALA A 301 23.55 -7.50 2.82
C ALA A 301 22.80 -7.88 1.54
N ALA A 302 22.13 -6.91 0.91
CA ALA A 302 21.47 -7.14 -0.38
C ALA A 302 22.46 -7.58 -1.47
N LEU A 303 23.58 -6.86 -1.64
CA LEU A 303 24.61 -7.21 -2.63
C LEU A 303 25.16 -8.63 -2.40
N LYS A 304 25.41 -9.00 -1.15
CA LYS A 304 25.87 -10.33 -0.76
C LYS A 304 24.87 -11.41 -1.19
N VAL A 305 23.58 -11.23 -0.91
CA VAL A 305 22.55 -12.21 -1.30
C VAL A 305 22.39 -12.29 -2.81
N LEU A 306 22.27 -11.16 -3.50
CA LEU A 306 22.13 -11.11 -4.96
C LEU A 306 23.32 -11.78 -5.67
N SER A 307 24.55 -11.52 -5.20
CA SER A 307 25.77 -12.14 -5.72
C SER A 307 25.78 -13.66 -5.49
N SER A 308 25.42 -14.10 -4.28
CA SER A 308 25.35 -15.54 -3.95
C SER A 308 24.35 -16.30 -4.82
N ARG A 309 23.27 -15.62 -5.24
CA ARG A 309 22.22 -16.15 -6.12
C ARG A 309 22.46 -15.85 -7.60
N LYS A 310 23.63 -15.31 -7.95
CA LYS A 310 24.04 -15.01 -9.33
C LYS A 310 23.06 -14.10 -10.07
N VAL A 311 22.45 -13.15 -9.37
CA VAL A 311 21.64 -12.10 -10.00
C VAL A 311 22.57 -11.18 -10.78
N GLU A 312 22.31 -11.01 -12.07
CA GLU A 312 23.08 -10.09 -12.92
C GLU A 312 22.59 -8.66 -12.69
N LEU A 313 23.48 -7.79 -12.18
CA LEU A 313 23.17 -6.38 -11.98
C LEU A 313 23.56 -5.57 -13.23
N LEU A 314 22.56 -5.03 -13.93
CA LEU A 314 22.72 -4.14 -15.07
C LEU A 314 22.50 -2.69 -14.63
N LEU A 315 23.49 -2.16 -13.91
CA LEU A 315 23.50 -0.81 -13.36
C LEU A 315 24.02 0.22 -14.37
N GLY A 316 23.60 1.49 -14.24
CA GLY A 316 23.94 2.53 -15.22
C GLY A 316 23.17 2.41 -16.54
N TYR A 317 22.03 1.71 -16.54
CA TYR A 317 21.20 1.48 -17.73
C TYR A 317 19.74 1.85 -17.49
N PHE A 318 19.14 2.57 -18.43
CA PHE A 318 17.68 2.71 -18.48
C PHE A 318 17.11 1.88 -19.62
N VAL A 319 15.90 1.36 -19.42
CA VAL A 319 15.15 0.64 -20.46
C VAL A 319 14.58 1.67 -21.41
N ARG A 320 14.94 1.60 -22.70
CA ARG A 320 14.44 2.49 -23.75
C ARG A 320 13.08 2.03 -24.27
N CYS A 321 12.94 0.74 -24.51
CA CYS A 321 11.69 0.11 -24.95
C CYS A 321 11.68 -1.37 -24.57
N ILE A 322 10.48 -1.92 -24.54
CA ILE A 322 10.21 -3.35 -24.38
C ILE A 322 9.39 -3.79 -25.58
N ARG A 323 9.75 -4.88 -26.24
CA ARG A 323 8.99 -5.42 -27.37
C ARG A 323 8.90 -6.93 -27.29
N ARG A 324 7.84 -7.50 -27.88
CA ARG A 324 7.75 -8.94 -28.07
C ARG A 324 8.76 -9.39 -29.14
N LEU A 325 9.45 -10.50 -28.89
CA LEU A 325 10.30 -11.15 -29.89
C LEU A 325 9.41 -11.68 -31.02
N SER A 326 9.73 -11.32 -32.27
CA SER A 326 9.01 -11.82 -33.44
C SER A 326 9.42 -13.27 -33.75
N GLU A 327 8.51 -14.06 -34.34
CA GLU A 327 8.78 -15.46 -34.72
C GLU A 327 9.97 -15.58 -35.69
N SER A 328 10.24 -14.54 -36.49
CA SER A 328 11.38 -14.47 -37.41
C SER A 328 12.73 -14.22 -36.74
N GLU A 329 12.76 -13.69 -35.51
CA GLU A 329 13.99 -13.39 -34.75
C GLU A 329 14.33 -14.52 -33.74
N SER A 330 13.48 -15.55 -33.63
CA SER A 330 13.64 -16.65 -32.69
C SER A 330 14.66 -17.69 -33.20
N SER A 331 15.87 -17.70 -32.62
CA SER A 331 16.90 -18.72 -32.89
C SER A 331 16.58 -20.10 -32.31
N GLU A 332 15.62 -20.20 -31.38
CA GLU A 332 15.28 -21.45 -30.69
C GLU A 332 13.78 -21.70 -30.77
N MET A 333 13.38 -22.72 -31.55
CA MET A 333 11.99 -23.20 -31.66
C MET A 333 11.56 -23.82 -30.32
N VAL A 334 11.18 -23.00 -29.36
CA VAL A 334 10.22 -23.39 -28.34
C VAL A 334 8.86 -22.88 -28.81
N PRO A 335 8.01 -23.74 -29.40
CA PRO A 335 6.66 -23.33 -29.76
C PRO A 335 5.99 -22.77 -28.50
N ASP A 336 5.40 -21.58 -28.63
CA ASP A 336 4.45 -21.03 -27.66
C ASP A 336 5.05 -20.38 -26.37
N ALA A 337 6.34 -20.01 -26.34
CA ALA A 337 6.91 -19.19 -25.27
C ALA A 337 7.04 -17.72 -25.70
N GLU A 338 6.21 -16.83 -25.14
CA GLU A 338 6.35 -15.39 -25.35
C GLU A 338 7.66 -14.90 -24.73
N LYS A 339 8.63 -14.53 -25.58
CA LYS A 339 9.85 -13.85 -25.18
C LYS A 339 9.74 -12.35 -25.45
N TYR A 340 10.41 -11.57 -24.62
CA TYR A 340 10.49 -10.12 -24.70
C TYR A 340 11.94 -9.67 -24.88
N ILE A 341 12.13 -8.64 -25.69
CA ILE A 341 13.40 -7.93 -25.84
C ILE A 341 13.32 -6.61 -25.09
N LEU A 342 14.35 -6.32 -24.29
CA LEU A 342 14.54 -5.01 -23.68
C LEU A 342 15.79 -4.36 -24.30
N GLU A 343 15.60 -3.15 -24.85
CA GLU A 343 16.69 -2.33 -25.33
C GLU A 343 17.18 -1.42 -24.20
N LEU A 344 18.41 -1.64 -23.74
CA LEU A 344 19.03 -0.89 -22.66
C LEU A 344 19.94 0.19 -23.24
N GLN A 345 19.76 1.41 -22.76
CA GLN A 345 20.61 2.54 -23.10
C GLN A 345 21.45 2.97 -21.90
N PRO A 346 22.72 3.36 -22.12
CA PRO A 346 23.59 3.78 -21.05
C PRO A 346 23.09 5.11 -20.46
N ALA A 347 23.04 5.17 -19.13
CA ALA A 347 22.77 6.40 -18.38
C ALA A 347 24.04 7.26 -18.21
N GLU A 348 25.22 6.65 -18.37
CA GLU A 348 26.52 7.29 -18.23
C GLU A 348 27.33 7.25 -19.53
N ARG A 349 28.21 8.24 -19.73
CA ARG A 349 29.07 8.30 -20.91
C ARG A 349 30.11 7.18 -20.89
N GLY A 350 30.37 6.57 -22.05
CA GLY A 350 31.40 5.53 -22.22
C GLY A 350 30.89 4.10 -22.13
N MET A 351 29.62 3.90 -21.77
CA MET A 351 28.97 2.60 -21.82
C MET A 351 28.29 2.37 -23.18
N GLN A 352 28.21 1.12 -23.63
CA GLN A 352 27.51 0.74 -24.85
C GLN A 352 26.08 0.28 -24.54
N SER A 353 25.17 0.49 -25.50
CA SER A 353 23.82 -0.06 -25.44
C SER A 353 23.85 -1.59 -25.40
N LYS A 354 22.82 -2.18 -24.79
CA LYS A 354 22.68 -3.63 -24.66
C LYS A 354 21.27 -4.04 -25.07
N ILE A 355 21.16 -5.24 -25.60
CA ILE A 355 19.87 -5.88 -25.85
C ILE A 355 19.83 -7.13 -24.96
N ILE A 356 18.75 -7.29 -24.20
CA ILE A 356 18.54 -8.48 -23.38
C ILE A 356 17.22 -9.16 -23.75
N GLU A 357 17.19 -10.48 -23.65
CA GLU A 357 15.98 -11.28 -23.77
C GLU A 357 15.48 -11.70 -22.39
N ALA A 358 14.16 -11.69 -22.21
CA ALA A 358 13.49 -12.13 -20.99
C ALA A 358 12.19 -12.87 -21.32
N ASP A 359 11.89 -13.93 -20.57
CA ASP A 359 10.58 -14.62 -20.60
C ASP A 359 9.55 -13.88 -19.72
N LEU A 360 10.02 -13.04 -18.81
CA LEU A 360 9.20 -12.23 -17.90
C LEU A 360 9.89 -10.90 -17.58
N VAL A 361 9.14 -9.80 -17.71
CA VAL A 361 9.58 -8.46 -17.30
C VAL A 361 8.76 -7.99 -16.12
N LEU A 362 9.44 -7.69 -15.02
CA LEU A 362 8.86 -7.19 -13.77
C LEU A 362 9.20 -5.71 -13.60
N TRP A 363 8.21 -4.87 -13.33
CA TRP A 363 8.35 -3.43 -13.27
C TRP A 363 8.17 -2.89 -11.86
N THR A 364 9.20 -2.23 -11.32
CA THR A 364 9.19 -1.65 -9.97
C THR A 364 9.58 -0.16 -9.93
N VAL A 365 9.61 0.49 -11.10
CA VAL A 365 10.08 1.88 -11.24
C VAL A 365 8.91 2.85 -11.28
N GLY A 366 8.95 3.83 -10.39
CA GLY A 366 8.09 5.01 -10.45
C GLY A 366 6.64 4.72 -10.08
N THR A 367 6.03 5.70 -9.43
CA THR A 367 4.62 5.68 -9.08
C THR A 367 3.95 6.99 -9.46
N LYS A 368 2.65 6.95 -9.69
CA LYS A 368 1.82 8.10 -10.07
C LYS A 368 0.56 8.12 -9.20
N PRO A 369 0.36 9.14 -8.35
CA PRO A 369 -0.89 9.36 -7.65
C PRO A 369 -2.05 9.57 -8.64
N PRO A 370 -3.25 9.05 -8.36
CA PRO A 370 -4.40 9.19 -9.27
C PRO A 370 -5.07 10.57 -9.19
N LEU A 371 -4.77 11.39 -8.18
CA LEU A 371 -5.42 12.69 -7.92
C LEU A 371 -5.56 13.62 -9.14
N PRO A 372 -4.55 13.80 -10.02
CA PRO A 372 -4.68 14.68 -11.19
C PRO A 372 -5.82 14.29 -12.16
N GLN A 373 -6.24 13.02 -12.14
CA GLN A 373 -7.29 12.49 -13.03
C GLN A 373 -8.69 12.61 -12.41
N LEU A 374 -8.79 12.97 -11.13
CA LEU A 374 -10.05 13.01 -10.39
C LEU A 374 -10.67 14.41 -10.35
N GLU A 375 -9.96 15.44 -10.82
CA GLU A 375 -10.50 16.79 -10.93
C GLU A 375 -11.31 16.94 -12.23
N PRO A 376 -12.49 17.59 -12.19
CA PRO A 376 -13.27 17.84 -13.39
C PRO A 376 -12.50 18.71 -14.38
N SER A 377 -12.63 18.40 -15.68
CA SER A 377 -11.94 19.15 -16.74
C SER A 377 -12.34 20.63 -16.80
N ASP A 378 -13.54 20.97 -16.34
CA ASP A 378 -14.10 22.32 -16.39
C ASP A 378 -13.58 23.23 -15.27
N VAL A 379 -13.08 22.66 -14.17
CA VAL A 379 -12.51 23.38 -13.03
C VAL A 379 -11.23 22.66 -12.56
N PRO A 380 -10.15 22.70 -13.34
CA PRO A 380 -8.92 22.01 -12.97
C PRO A 380 -8.19 22.79 -11.85
N PHE A 381 -7.39 22.07 -11.06
CA PHE A 381 -6.51 22.60 -10.01
C PHE A 381 -7.23 23.16 -8.77
N VAL A 382 -8.36 22.57 -8.39
CA VAL A 382 -9.07 22.92 -7.14
C VAL A 382 -8.21 22.51 -5.94
N ILE A 383 -7.69 21.29 -5.97
CA ILE A 383 -6.74 20.75 -5.00
C ILE A 383 -5.34 21.15 -5.46
N PRO A 384 -4.54 21.84 -4.62
CA PRO A 384 -3.17 22.19 -4.99
C PRO A 384 -2.31 20.93 -5.09
N LEU A 385 -1.82 20.62 -6.29
CA LEU A 385 -0.96 19.46 -6.55
C LEU A 385 0.48 19.89 -6.84
N ASN A 386 1.45 19.09 -6.39
CA ASN A 386 2.84 19.25 -6.83
C ASN A 386 3.08 18.62 -8.22
N ALA A 387 4.29 18.78 -8.77
CA ALA A 387 4.65 18.21 -10.08
C ALA A 387 4.56 16.67 -10.17
N ARG A 388 4.47 15.96 -9.04
CA ARG A 388 4.26 14.51 -8.98
C ARG A 388 2.78 14.13 -8.88
N GLY A 389 1.86 15.10 -8.87
CA GLY A 389 0.43 14.85 -8.73
C GLY A 389 -0.03 14.58 -7.30
N GLN A 390 0.77 14.94 -6.29
CA GLN A 390 0.43 14.76 -4.88
C GLN A 390 -0.19 16.03 -4.32
N ALA A 391 -1.22 15.91 -3.48
CA ALA A 391 -1.83 17.06 -2.80
C ALA A 391 -0.84 17.72 -1.84
N GLU A 392 -0.66 19.04 -1.97
CA GLU A 392 0.16 19.80 -1.05
C GLU A 392 -0.57 20.02 0.27
N THR A 393 0.07 19.62 1.37
CA THR A 393 -0.51 19.77 2.71
C THR A 393 0.28 20.75 3.58
N ASP A 394 -0.38 21.25 4.62
CA ASP A 394 0.30 21.84 5.77
C ASP A 394 0.80 20.74 6.73
N GLU A 395 1.46 21.15 7.82
CA GLU A 395 1.99 20.22 8.82
C GLU A 395 0.91 19.44 9.59
N THR A 396 -0.35 19.86 9.55
CA THR A 396 -1.47 19.17 10.17
C THR A 396 -2.11 18.13 9.24
N LEU A 397 -1.51 17.93 8.06
CA LEU A 397 -1.97 17.06 6.97
C LEU A 397 -3.24 17.55 6.27
N ARG A 398 -3.64 18.81 6.52
CA ARG A 398 -4.71 19.45 5.74
C ARG A 398 -4.20 19.87 4.38
N VAL A 399 -5.00 19.64 3.35
CA VAL A 399 -4.73 20.16 2.02
C VAL A 399 -4.75 21.69 2.08
N LYS A 400 -3.73 22.33 1.52
CA LYS A 400 -3.62 23.80 1.54
C LYS A 400 -4.87 24.42 0.88
N GLY A 401 -5.46 25.42 1.51
CA GLY A 401 -6.68 26.06 1.01
C GLY A 401 -7.99 25.34 1.35
N HIS A 402 -7.93 24.13 1.93
CA HIS A 402 -9.10 23.29 2.21
C HIS A 402 -9.17 22.88 3.70
N PRO A 403 -9.99 23.55 4.54
CA PRO A 403 -10.09 23.27 5.96
C PRO A 403 -10.64 21.88 6.30
N ARG A 404 -11.36 21.23 5.37
CA ARG A 404 -12.08 19.98 5.61
C ARG A 404 -11.50 18.79 4.85
N ILE A 405 -10.40 18.98 4.13
CA ILE A 405 -9.75 17.93 3.35
C ILE A 405 -8.37 17.63 3.94
N PHE A 406 -8.13 16.36 4.26
CA PHE A 406 -6.84 15.84 4.66
C PHE A 406 -6.27 14.96 3.55
N ALA A 407 -4.95 14.97 3.37
CA ALA A 407 -4.26 14.06 2.45
C ALA A 407 -3.06 13.42 3.15
N LEU A 408 -2.85 12.13 2.91
CA LEU A 408 -1.74 11.38 3.51
C LEU A 408 -1.24 10.25 2.60
N GLY A 409 -0.13 9.64 3.02
CA GLY A 409 0.60 8.65 2.25
C GLY A 409 1.06 9.22 0.92
N ASP A 410 1.12 8.34 -0.09
CA ASP A 410 1.65 8.67 -1.40
C ASP A 410 0.77 9.69 -2.17
N SER A 411 -0.47 9.92 -1.72
CA SER A 411 -1.36 10.97 -2.23
C SER A 411 -0.99 12.38 -1.75
N SER A 412 -0.08 12.51 -0.79
CA SER A 412 0.28 13.80 -0.16
C SER A 412 1.73 14.20 -0.37
N ALA A 413 1.99 15.49 -0.37
CA ALA A 413 3.32 16.08 -0.33
C ALA A 413 3.43 17.01 0.88
N LEU A 414 3.96 16.45 1.96
CA LEU A 414 4.38 17.19 3.14
C LEU A 414 5.89 17.39 3.12
N ARG A 415 6.33 18.62 3.40
CA ARG A 415 7.74 18.94 3.63
C ARG A 415 8.07 18.87 5.10
N ASP A 416 9.21 18.28 5.43
CA ASP A 416 9.77 18.32 6.78
C ASP A 416 10.37 19.71 7.11
N SER A 417 10.89 19.86 8.33
CA SER A 417 11.53 21.10 8.77
C SER A 417 12.79 21.48 7.97
N THR A 418 13.35 20.56 7.19
CA THR A 418 14.49 20.82 6.28
C THR A 418 14.04 21.22 4.87
N GLY A 419 12.74 21.26 4.62
CA GLY A 419 12.14 21.56 3.33
C GLY A 419 12.08 20.36 2.37
N ARG A 420 12.53 19.18 2.79
CA ARG A 420 12.51 17.95 1.99
C ARG A 420 11.12 17.33 2.04
N ILE A 421 10.65 16.83 0.90
CA ILE A 421 9.38 16.10 0.85
C ILE A 421 9.60 14.74 1.50
N LEU A 422 8.68 14.34 2.39
CA LEU A 422 8.72 13.03 3.02
C LEU A 422 8.67 11.90 1.98
N PRO A 423 9.35 10.77 2.25
CA PRO A 423 9.39 9.66 1.31
C PRO A 423 8.03 8.94 1.23
N ALA A 424 7.67 8.50 0.02
CA ALA A 424 6.48 7.69 -0.25
C ALA A 424 6.67 6.27 0.30
N THR A 425 6.35 6.07 1.58
CA THR A 425 6.55 4.79 2.28
C THR A 425 5.34 4.44 3.14
N ALA A 426 5.12 3.14 3.32
CA ALA A 426 4.11 2.64 4.26
C ALA A 426 4.35 3.14 5.69
N GLN A 427 5.61 3.38 6.09
CA GLN A 427 5.95 3.89 7.42
C GLN A 427 5.44 5.32 7.64
N VAL A 428 5.63 6.20 6.64
CA VAL A 428 5.09 7.56 6.68
C VAL A 428 3.56 7.54 6.67
N ALA A 429 2.94 6.78 5.76
CA ALA A 429 1.49 6.68 5.66
C ALA A 429 0.84 6.16 6.96
N PHE A 430 1.43 5.14 7.58
CA PHE A 430 0.97 4.56 8.84
C PHE A 430 1.06 5.55 10.00
N GLN A 431 2.16 6.31 10.12
CA GLN A 431 2.27 7.34 11.15
C GLN A 431 1.33 8.51 10.89
N GLN A 432 1.20 8.94 9.63
CA GLN A 432 0.27 10.01 9.26
C GLN A 432 -1.18 9.63 9.59
N ALA A 433 -1.57 8.36 9.42
CA ALA A 433 -2.93 7.90 9.71
C ALA A 433 -3.37 8.15 11.17
N ASP A 434 -2.47 7.94 12.13
CA ASP A 434 -2.76 8.22 13.55
C ASP A 434 -2.98 9.73 13.78
N PHE A 435 -2.11 10.56 13.22
CA PHE A 435 -2.25 12.03 13.28
C PHE A 435 -3.49 12.54 12.56
N THR A 436 -3.83 12.00 11.38
CA THR A 436 -5.04 12.37 10.64
C THR A 436 -6.30 12.00 11.43
N GLY A 437 -6.34 10.80 12.04
CA GLY A 437 -7.45 10.41 12.92
C GLY A 437 -7.62 11.36 14.09
N TRP A 438 -6.52 11.73 14.77
CA TRP A 438 -6.53 12.73 15.84
C TRP A 438 -6.94 14.13 15.37
N ASN A 439 -6.43 14.58 14.22
CA ASN A 439 -6.71 15.91 13.69
C ASN A 439 -8.15 16.05 13.19
N LEU A 440 -8.75 14.98 12.64
CA LEU A 440 -10.17 14.94 12.34
C LEU A 440 -11.01 15.01 13.62
N TRP A 441 -10.66 14.23 14.65
CA TRP A 441 -11.31 14.33 15.96
C TRP A 441 -11.21 15.72 16.56
N ALA A 442 -10.03 16.33 16.52
CA ALA A 442 -9.79 17.67 17.01
C ALA A 442 -10.62 18.69 16.22
N ALA A 443 -10.60 18.61 14.90
CA ALA A 443 -11.35 19.52 14.03
C ALA A 443 -12.86 19.46 14.26
N ILE A 444 -13.44 18.25 14.36
CA ILE A 444 -14.86 18.05 14.65
C ILE A 444 -15.22 18.58 16.05
N ASN A 445 -14.30 18.50 17.00
CA ASN A 445 -14.50 19.00 18.37
C ASN A 445 -14.13 20.48 18.58
N GLY A 446 -13.68 21.20 17.54
CA GLY A 446 -13.22 22.59 17.68
C GLY A 446 -11.94 22.74 18.51
N ARG A 447 -11.07 21.73 18.50
CA ARG A 447 -9.78 21.70 19.19
C ARG A 447 -8.64 22.06 18.23
N PRO A 448 -7.49 22.55 18.74
CA PRO A 448 -6.29 22.73 17.93
C PRO A 448 -5.80 21.42 17.32
N LEU A 449 -5.25 21.51 16.10
CA LEU A 449 -4.67 20.37 15.40
C LEU A 449 -3.21 20.15 15.82
N LEU A 450 -2.74 18.91 15.68
CA LEU A 450 -1.38 18.51 15.95
C LEU A 450 -0.54 18.56 14.68
N PRO A 451 0.66 19.15 14.72
CA PRO A 451 1.61 19.08 13.62
C PRO A 451 2.23 17.68 13.53
N PHE A 452 2.21 17.09 12.34
CA PHE A 452 2.88 15.85 12.03
C PHE A 452 4.40 16.05 11.94
N ARG A 453 5.13 15.14 12.59
CA ARG A 453 6.59 15.01 12.50
C ARG A 453 6.93 13.55 12.31
N PHE A 454 7.49 13.23 11.15
CA PHE A 454 7.86 11.87 10.82
C PHE A 454 8.99 11.38 11.75
N GLN A 455 8.79 10.20 12.32
CA GLN A 455 9.82 9.50 13.07
C GLN A 455 10.34 8.35 12.22
N ASN A 456 11.56 8.49 11.69
CA ASN A 456 12.19 7.37 11.01
C ASN A 456 12.50 6.29 12.05
N LEU A 457 11.94 5.09 11.87
CA LEU A 457 12.14 3.91 12.74
C LEU A 457 13.23 2.95 12.20
N GLY A 458 13.84 3.30 11.08
CA GLY A 458 14.78 2.46 10.35
C GLY A 458 14.16 1.80 9.13
N GLU A 459 14.97 0.97 8.47
CA GLU A 459 14.67 0.38 7.17
C GLU A 459 14.86 -1.14 7.23
N MET A 460 14.00 -1.87 6.51
CA MET A 460 13.98 -3.33 6.49
C MET A 460 13.76 -3.82 5.05
N MET A 461 14.41 -4.91 4.66
CA MET A 461 14.18 -5.59 3.39
C MET A 461 14.26 -7.10 3.55
N THR A 462 13.41 -7.84 2.84
CA THR A 462 13.50 -9.30 2.75
C THR A 462 14.43 -9.65 1.61
N LEU A 463 15.27 -10.64 1.84
CA LEU A 463 16.24 -11.11 0.87
C LEU A 463 15.92 -12.56 0.51
N GLY A 464 14.64 -12.90 0.42
CA GLY A 464 14.12 -14.25 0.19
C GLY A 464 13.71 -14.95 1.47
N ARG A 465 13.47 -16.26 1.38
CA ARG A 465 12.92 -17.06 2.46
C ARG A 465 13.87 -17.13 3.64
N ASN A 466 13.36 -16.80 4.84
CA ASN A 466 14.12 -16.80 6.09
C ASN A 466 15.37 -15.89 6.10
N ASP A 467 15.51 -14.94 5.17
CA ASP A 467 16.61 -13.98 5.13
C ASP A 467 16.06 -12.55 5.01
N ALA A 468 16.50 -11.66 5.89
CA ALA A 468 16.15 -10.25 5.82
C ALA A 468 17.26 -9.43 6.47
N VAL A 469 17.29 -8.14 6.14
CA VAL A 469 18.15 -7.17 6.80
C VAL A 469 17.33 -6.03 7.38
N ILE A 470 17.73 -5.60 8.58
CA ILE A 470 17.11 -4.50 9.35
C ILE A 470 18.22 -3.59 9.85
N SER A 471 18.07 -2.29 9.57
CA SER A 471 18.85 -1.24 10.20
C SER A 471 17.91 -0.30 10.97
N PRO A 472 17.76 -0.47 12.30
CA PRO A 472 16.97 0.45 13.11
C PRO A 472 17.66 1.82 13.18
N SER A 473 16.89 2.90 13.04
CA SER A 473 17.42 4.27 13.10
C SER A 473 17.82 4.73 14.50
N PHE A 474 17.26 4.08 15.54
CA PHE A 474 17.47 4.44 16.95
C PHE A 474 18.72 3.82 17.58
N VAL A 475 19.42 2.93 16.85
CA VAL A 475 20.74 2.40 17.23
C VAL A 475 21.68 2.60 16.06
N GLU A 476 22.52 3.63 16.15
CA GLU A 476 23.45 4.00 15.08
C GLU A 476 24.41 2.84 14.77
N GLY A 477 24.53 2.50 13.48
CA GLY A 477 25.41 1.44 12.98
C GLY A 477 24.91 0.00 13.17
N LEU A 478 23.80 -0.23 13.88
CA LEU A 478 23.26 -1.59 14.03
C LEU A 478 22.64 -2.08 12.73
N THR A 479 23.06 -3.28 12.28
CA THR A 479 22.45 -4.00 11.16
C THR A 479 22.26 -5.46 11.58
N LEU A 480 21.02 -5.94 11.52
CA LEU A 480 20.67 -7.35 11.78
C LEU A 480 20.39 -8.02 10.44
N GLU A 481 21.12 -9.09 10.12
CA GLU A 481 21.01 -9.82 8.85
C GLU A 481 20.51 -11.27 9.06
N GLY A 482 20.18 -11.94 7.95
CA GLY A 482 19.86 -13.36 7.94
C GLY A 482 18.57 -13.69 8.70
N SER A 483 18.56 -14.85 9.35
CA SER A 483 17.40 -15.34 10.09
C SER A 483 17.02 -14.49 11.30
N ILE A 484 17.99 -13.82 11.93
CA ILE A 484 17.73 -12.90 13.06
C ILE A 484 17.04 -11.64 12.53
N GLY A 485 17.54 -11.07 11.44
CA GLY A 485 16.89 -9.97 10.73
C GLY A 485 15.47 -10.36 10.30
N HIS A 486 15.29 -11.57 9.74
CA HIS A 486 13.99 -12.08 9.33
C HIS A 486 13.00 -12.18 10.51
N ALA A 487 13.41 -12.78 11.63
CA ALA A 487 12.56 -12.90 12.81
C ALA A 487 12.16 -11.53 13.38
N ALA A 488 13.12 -10.61 13.47
CA ALA A 488 12.85 -9.24 13.94
C ALA A 488 11.88 -8.49 13.00
N ARG A 489 11.98 -8.70 11.68
CA ARG A 489 11.10 -8.09 10.67
C ARG A 489 9.67 -8.63 10.83
N LYS A 490 9.52 -9.95 10.96
CA LYS A 490 8.21 -10.59 11.21
C LYS A 490 7.56 -10.04 12.48
N ILE A 491 8.28 -9.94 13.59
CA ILE A 491 7.74 -9.36 14.84
C ILE A 491 7.32 -7.91 14.62
N ALA A 492 8.18 -7.11 13.98
CA ALA A 492 7.92 -5.71 13.72
C ALA A 492 6.70 -5.49 12.79
N TYR A 493 6.44 -6.39 11.85
CA TYR A 493 5.25 -6.36 10.99
C TYR A 493 4.01 -6.91 11.68
N LEU A 494 4.12 -7.96 12.50
CA LEU A 494 3.02 -8.48 13.28
C LEU A 494 2.37 -7.37 14.12
N ILE A 495 3.17 -6.56 14.81
CA ILE A 495 2.69 -5.44 15.63
C ILE A 495 1.98 -4.36 14.79
N ARG A 496 2.31 -4.26 13.50
CA ARG A 496 1.77 -3.26 12.57
C ARG A 496 0.61 -3.79 11.72
N LEU A 497 0.07 -4.97 11.99
CA LEU A 497 -1.13 -5.44 11.31
C LEU A 497 -2.39 -4.70 11.82
N PRO A 498 -3.48 -4.61 11.03
CA PRO A 498 -4.54 -3.63 11.27
C PRO A 498 -5.25 -3.73 12.62
N THR A 499 -5.75 -4.92 12.97
CA THR A 499 -6.58 -5.14 14.17
C THR A 499 -5.95 -6.17 15.11
N ASP A 500 -6.26 -6.09 16.41
CA ASP A 500 -5.76 -7.05 17.41
C ASP A 500 -6.16 -8.50 17.10
N GLU A 501 -7.40 -8.70 16.61
CA GLU A 501 -7.87 -10.01 16.19
C GLU A 501 -7.04 -10.56 15.02
N HIS A 502 -6.76 -9.72 14.02
CA HIS A 502 -5.92 -10.12 12.88
C HIS A 502 -4.49 -10.42 13.32
N ARG A 503 -3.90 -9.57 14.16
CA ARG A 503 -2.57 -9.79 14.76
C ARG A 503 -2.49 -11.13 15.47
N LEU A 504 -3.47 -11.46 16.30
CA LEU A 504 -3.49 -12.71 17.04
C LEU A 504 -3.59 -13.92 16.10
N LYS A 505 -4.52 -13.88 15.14
CA LYS A 505 -4.72 -14.96 14.15
C LYS A 505 -3.45 -15.21 13.33
N VAL A 506 -2.83 -14.15 12.80
CA VAL A 506 -1.59 -14.24 12.02
C VAL A 506 -0.44 -14.73 12.90
N GLY A 507 -0.32 -14.24 14.13
CA GLY A 507 0.71 -14.68 15.08
C GLY A 507 0.65 -16.18 15.37
N ILE A 508 -0.56 -16.71 15.61
CA ILE A 508 -0.77 -18.16 15.81
C ILE A 508 -0.42 -18.94 14.54
N SER A 509 -0.83 -18.45 13.37
CA SER A 509 -0.52 -19.10 12.09
C SER A 509 0.99 -19.19 11.84
N TRP A 510 1.72 -18.08 12.02
CA TRP A 510 3.17 -18.06 11.85
C TRP A 510 3.89 -18.97 12.83
N LEU A 511 3.48 -19.00 14.11
CA LEU A 511 4.03 -19.93 15.10
C LEU A 511 3.80 -21.39 14.69
N THR A 512 2.61 -21.71 14.18
CA THR A 512 2.26 -23.06 13.72
C THR A 512 3.12 -23.46 12.52
N LYS A 513 3.27 -22.58 11.52
CA LYS A 513 4.13 -22.80 10.34
C LYS A 513 5.59 -23.03 10.76
N SER A 514 6.14 -22.18 11.62
CA SER A 514 7.50 -22.34 12.13
C SER A 514 7.71 -23.64 12.92
N ALA A 515 6.72 -24.10 13.68
CA ALA A 515 6.78 -25.39 14.37
C ALA A 515 6.79 -26.57 13.39
N ILE A 516 5.95 -26.54 12.36
CA ILE A 516 5.91 -27.56 11.30
C ILE A 516 7.25 -27.62 10.55
N ASP A 517 7.79 -26.46 10.17
CA ASP A 517 9.08 -26.36 9.48
C ASP A 517 10.26 -26.86 10.33
N SER A 518 10.21 -26.62 11.65
CA SER A 518 11.22 -27.13 12.57
C SER A 518 11.19 -28.66 12.65
N VAL A 519 9.99 -29.25 12.70
CA VAL A 519 9.81 -30.71 12.71
C VAL A 519 10.28 -31.34 11.38
N SER A 520 9.91 -30.75 10.24
CA SER A 520 10.32 -31.24 8.93
C SER A 520 11.84 -31.14 8.73
N SER A 521 12.47 -30.06 9.19
CA SER A 521 13.93 -29.90 9.18
C SER A 521 14.63 -30.96 10.02
N LEU A 522 14.15 -31.22 11.24
CA LEU A 522 14.67 -32.29 12.11
C LEU A 522 14.52 -33.67 11.47
N GLN A 523 13.37 -33.97 10.87
CA GLN A 523 13.14 -35.22 10.14
C GLN A 523 14.10 -35.37 8.95
N SER A 524 14.30 -34.31 8.17
CA SER A 524 15.23 -34.33 7.03
C SER A 524 16.69 -34.52 7.48
N THR A 525 17.07 -33.92 8.61
CA THR A 525 18.41 -34.05 9.19
C THR A 525 18.62 -35.47 9.72
N LEU A 526 17.65 -36.00 10.46
CA LEU A 526 17.67 -37.38 10.93
C LEU A 526 17.72 -38.37 9.77
N TYR A 527 16.95 -38.13 8.71
CA TYR A 527 16.99 -38.96 7.50
C TYR A 527 18.38 -38.96 6.87
N LYS A 528 19.00 -37.79 6.63
CA LYS A 528 20.36 -37.70 6.08
C LYS A 528 21.39 -38.41 6.96
N VAL A 529 21.28 -38.25 8.28
CA VAL A 529 22.16 -38.93 9.26
C VAL A 529 21.96 -40.45 9.22
N LEU A 530 20.72 -40.93 9.07
CA LEU A 530 20.40 -42.36 9.04
C LEU A 530 20.70 -43.03 7.69
N THR A 531 20.63 -42.30 6.57
CA THR A 531 20.92 -42.83 5.22
C THR A 531 22.38 -42.65 4.79
N GLY A 532 23.22 -42.03 5.63
CA GLY A 532 24.66 -41.89 5.38
C GLY A 532 25.00 -41.09 4.11
N SER A 533 24.16 -40.14 3.73
CA SER A 533 24.28 -39.32 2.51
C SER A 533 24.76 -37.90 2.80
#